data_AF-U4QVW8-F1
#
_entry.id   AF-U4QVW8-F1
#
_cell.length_a   1.000
_cell.length_b   1.000
_cell.length_c   1.000
_cell.angle_alpha   90.00
_cell.angle_beta   90.00
_cell.angle_gamma   90.00
#
_symmetry.space_group_name_H-M   'P 1'
#
loop_
_entity.id
_entity.type
_entity.pdbx_description
1 polymer ?
#
loop_
_entity_poly.entity_id
_entity_poly.type
_entity_poly.pdbx_seq_one_letter_code
_entity_poly.pdbx_strand_id
1 'polypeptide(L)'
;MNPEKVSRIARYDALLTEWKGRHMMTEMASRKALGPGTFENSGRPEDWKAWEEALNTELEVWLDLKEIWQDLTMDKPSGQESKGT
;
A
#
# COMPACT_ATOMS: atom_id res chain seq x y z
N MET A 1 -16.56 15.98 16.92
CA MET A 1 -15.71 15.21 15.98
C MET A 1 -16.51 13.99 15.52
N ASN A 2 -16.61 13.71 14.23
CA ASN A 2 -17.40 12.57 13.72
C ASN A 2 -16.63 11.25 13.98
N PRO A 3 -17.16 10.31 14.79
CA PRO A 3 -16.46 9.06 15.13
C PRO A 3 -16.09 8.20 13.91
N GLU A 4 -16.92 8.20 12.86
CA GLU A 4 -16.62 7.47 11.63
C GLU A 4 -15.43 8.08 10.90
N LYS A 5 -15.36 9.42 10.84
CA LYS A 5 -14.23 10.14 10.25
C LYS A 5 -12.93 9.84 11.01
N VAL A 6 -12.98 9.80 12.34
CA VAL A 6 -11.84 9.41 13.19
C VAL A 6 -11.39 7.98 12.90
N SER A 7 -12.34 7.04 12.79
CA SER A 7 -12.06 5.63 12.46
C SER A 7 -11.39 5.49 11.09
N ARG A 8 -11.88 6.20 10.06
CA ARG A 8 -11.28 6.19 8.72
C ARG A 8 -9.86 6.76 8.72
N ILE A 9 -9.61 7.85 9.46
CA ILE A 9 -8.25 8.42 9.63
C ILE A 9 -7.31 7.40 10.29
N ALA A 10 -7.75 6.75 11.37
CA ALA A 10 -6.92 5.74 12.05
C ALA A 10 -6.58 4.55 11.14
N ARG A 11 -7.53 4.10 10.29
CA ARG A 11 -7.28 3.06 9.28
C ARG A 11 -6.29 3.51 8.22
N TYR A 12 -6.42 4.75 7.74
CA TYR A 12 -5.49 5.35 6.80
C TYR A 12 -4.06 5.39 7.37
N ASP A 13 -3.89 5.84 8.61
CA ASP A 13 -2.58 5.91 9.25
C ASP A 13 -1.94 4.52 9.42
N ALA A 14 -2.73 3.51 9.75
CA ALA A 14 -2.28 2.12 9.84
C ALA A 14 -1.80 1.59 8.48
N LEU A 15 -2.61 1.76 7.42
CA LEU A 15 -2.26 1.33 6.06
C LEU A 15 -1.06 2.10 5.50
N LEU A 16 -0.94 3.40 5.79
CA LEU A 16 0.21 4.19 5.38
C LEU A 16 1.50 3.69 6.04
N THR A 17 1.42 3.29 7.30
CA THR A 17 2.56 2.70 8.03
C THR A 17 2.93 1.34 7.44
N GLU A 18 1.94 0.49 7.15
CA GLU A 18 2.18 -0.80 6.50
C GLU A 18 2.79 -0.63 5.12
N TRP A 19 2.22 0.24 4.27
CA TRP A 19 2.72 0.50 2.92
C TRP A 19 4.19 0.96 2.96
N LYS A 20 4.57 1.88 3.86
CA LYS A 20 5.98 2.29 4.02
C LYS A 20 6.89 1.12 4.39
N GLY A 21 6.43 0.23 5.27
CA GLY A 21 7.15 -0.98 5.63
C GLY A 21 7.34 -1.92 4.43
N ARG A 22 6.29 -2.13 3.63
CA ARG A 22 6.36 -2.93 2.40
C ARG A 22 7.28 -2.30 1.36
N HIS A 23 7.17 -1.00 1.15
CA HIS A 23 8.01 -0.24 0.21
C HIS A 23 9.50 -0.41 0.53
N MET A 24 9.89 -0.30 1.80
CA MET A 24 11.27 -0.54 2.22
C MET A 24 11.74 -1.97 1.89
N MET A 25 10.88 -2.98 2.07
CA MET A 25 11.20 -4.36 1.73
C MET A 25 11.35 -4.56 0.22
N THR A 26 10.49 -3.95 -0.59
CA THR A 26 10.61 -3.96 -2.06
C THR A 26 11.91 -3.30 -2.51
N GLU A 27 12.29 -2.15 -1.93
CA GLU A 27 13.56 -1.49 -2.22
C GLU A 27 14.76 -2.38 -1.88
N MET A 28 14.74 -3.04 -0.72
CA MET A 28 15.80 -3.97 -0.32
C MET A 28 15.89 -5.17 -1.27
N ALA A 29 14.75 -5.76 -1.64
CA ALA A 29 14.68 -6.87 -2.59
C ALA A 29 15.16 -6.44 -3.98
N SER A 30 14.79 -5.23 -4.41
CA SER A 30 15.23 -4.65 -5.69
C SER A 30 16.76 -4.47 -5.72
N ARG A 31 17.36 -3.92 -4.66
CA ARG A 31 18.83 -3.79 -4.56
C ARG A 31 19.53 -5.14 -4.64
N LYS A 32 18.95 -6.18 -4.03
CA LYS A 32 19.48 -7.54 -4.10
C LYS A 32 19.36 -8.13 -5.52
N ALA A 33 18.21 -7.95 -6.17
CA ALA A 33 17.94 -8.41 -7.52
C ALA A 33 18.78 -7.67 -8.59
N LEU A 34 19.06 -6.39 -8.41
CA LEU A 34 19.91 -5.60 -9.30
C LEU A 34 21.41 -5.88 -9.10
N GLY A 35 21.78 -6.42 -7.93
CA GLY A 35 23.18 -6.60 -7.55
C GLY A 35 23.95 -5.27 -7.56
N PRO A 36 25.28 -5.27 -7.76
CA PRO A 36 26.09 -4.06 -7.79
C PRO A 36 25.87 -3.16 -9.03
N GLY A 37 24.85 -3.41 -9.86
CA GLY A 37 24.43 -2.48 -10.91
C GLY A 37 25.14 -2.61 -12.26
N THR A 38 25.86 -3.72 -12.52
CA THR A 38 26.30 -4.09 -13.87
C THR A 38 25.41 -5.22 -14.40
N PHE A 39 25.11 -5.22 -15.71
CA PHE A 39 24.21 -6.20 -16.34
C PHE A 39 24.68 -7.66 -16.09
N GLU A 40 25.99 -7.85 -16.02
CA GLU A 40 26.66 -9.14 -15.74
C GLU A 40 26.57 -9.59 -14.27
N ASN A 41 26.22 -8.70 -13.34
CA ASN A 41 26.13 -8.96 -11.90
C ASN A 41 24.70 -8.83 -11.35
N SER A 42 23.69 -8.93 -12.22
CA SER A 42 22.30 -9.03 -11.78
C SER A 42 22.10 -10.26 -10.88
N GLY A 43 21.18 -10.13 -9.92
CA GLY A 43 20.83 -11.17 -8.97
C GLY A 43 20.30 -12.43 -9.65
N ARG A 44 20.28 -13.53 -8.90
CA ARG A 44 19.82 -14.82 -9.42
C ARG A 44 18.32 -14.77 -9.72
N PRO A 45 17.77 -15.69 -10.53
CA PRO A 45 16.32 -15.75 -10.76
C PRO A 45 15.48 -15.74 -9.48
N GLU A 46 15.98 -16.31 -8.39
CA GLU A 46 15.30 -16.31 -7.09
C GLU A 46 15.24 -14.91 -6.45
N ASP A 47 16.25 -14.08 -6.68
CA ASP A 47 16.27 -12.70 -6.17
C ASP A 47 15.25 -11.82 -6.92
N TRP A 48 15.11 -12.02 -8.23
CA TRP A 48 14.08 -11.38 -9.04
C TRP A 48 12.67 -11.80 -8.63
N LYS A 49 12.48 -13.10 -8.37
CA LYS A 49 11.20 -13.62 -7.88
C LYS A 49 10.85 -13.03 -6.50
N ALA A 50 11.82 -12.96 -5.60
CA ALA A 50 11.61 -12.34 -4.28
C ALA A 50 11.26 -10.85 -4.37
N TRP A 51 11.86 -10.12 -5.32
CA TRP A 51 11.50 -8.74 -5.60
C TRP A 51 10.07 -8.61 -6.16
N GLU A 52 9.69 -9.46 -7.11
CA GLU A 52 8.33 -9.47 -7.67
C GLU A 52 7.27 -9.78 -6.60
N GLU A 53 7.52 -10.76 -5.73
CA GLU A 53 6.65 -11.09 -4.60
C GLU A 53 6.51 -9.90 -3.63
N ALA A 54 7.63 -9.24 -3.29
CA ALA A 54 7.61 -8.05 -2.43
C ALA A 54 6.83 -6.89 -3.06
N LEU A 55 7.05 -6.64 -4.35
CA LEU A 55 6.35 -5.59 -5.11
C LEU A 55 4.85 -5.86 -5.17
N ASN A 56 4.43 -7.10 -5.43
CA ASN A 56 3.02 -7.45 -5.46
C ASN A 56 2.33 -7.17 -4.12
N THR A 57 2.95 -7.55 -3.00
CA THR A 57 2.41 -7.23 -1.66
C THR A 57 2.38 -5.72 -1.40
N GLU A 58 3.39 -4.96 -1.83
CA GLU A 58 3.36 -3.50 -1.71
C GLU A 58 2.20 -2.88 -2.50
N LEU A 59 1.95 -3.37 -3.72
CA LEU A 59 0.87 -2.89 -4.59
C LEU A 59 -0.52 -3.21 -4.03
N GLU A 60 -0.70 -4.38 -3.42
CA GLU A 60 -1.94 -4.74 -2.71
C GLU A 60 -2.25 -3.72 -1.60
N VAL A 61 -1.29 -3.44 -0.72
CA VAL A 61 -1.47 -2.46 0.36
C VAL A 61 -1.65 -1.04 -0.19
N TRP A 62 -0.99 -0.70 -1.30
CA TRP A 62 -1.17 0.59 -1.96
C TRP A 62 -2.60 0.77 -2.50
N LEU A 63 -3.22 -0.28 -3.04
CA LEU A 63 -4.60 -0.24 -3.50
C LEU A 63 -5.55 0.03 -2.33
N ASP A 64 -5.39 -0.66 -1.20
CA ASP A 64 -6.18 -0.45 0.01
C ASP A 64 -6.01 0.97 0.55
N LEU A 65 -4.77 1.48 0.59
CA LEU A 65 -4.46 2.84 1.02
C LEU A 65 -5.13 3.88 0.11
N LYS A 66 -5.13 3.65 -1.20
CA LYS A 66 -5.79 4.52 -2.19
C LYS A 66 -7.30 4.53 -2.01
N GLU A 67 -7.92 3.37 -1.74
CA GLU A 67 -9.35 3.27 -1.48
C GLU A 67 -9.74 4.07 -0.23
N ILE A 68 -9.03 3.87 0.89
CA ILE A 68 -9.31 4.61 2.12
C ILE A 68 -9.07 6.12 1.95
N TRP A 69 -8.04 6.52 1.19
CA TRP A 69 -7.83 7.93 0.86
C TRP A 69 -9.00 8.55 0.08
N GLN A 70 -9.54 7.82 -0.91
CA GLN A 70 -10.72 8.26 -1.65
C GLN A 70 -11.94 8.41 -0.73
N ASP A 71 -12.13 7.47 0.20
CA ASP A 71 -13.22 7.53 1.18
C ASP A 71 -13.07 8.64 2.24
N LEU A 72 -11.85 9.12 2.49
CA LEU A 72 -11.57 10.28 3.35
C LEU A 72 -11.80 11.61 2.63
N THR A 73 -11.50 11.68 1.34
CA THR A 73 -11.57 12.89 0.52
C THR A 73 -12.98 13.15 -0.01
N MET A 74 -13.78 12.11 -0.19
CA MET A 74 -15.21 12.27 -0.41
C MET A 74 -15.89 12.61 0.93
N ASP A 75 -16.45 13.81 1.05
CA ASP A 75 -17.45 14.15 2.08
C ASP A 75 -18.73 13.33 1.84
N LYS A 76 -18.66 12.00 1.98
CA LYS A 76 -19.84 11.15 2.02
C LYS A 76 -20.58 11.51 3.31
N PRO A 77 -21.81 12.07 3.25
CA PRO A 77 -22.57 12.34 4.45
C PRO A 77 -22.78 11.02 5.19
N SER A 78 -22.27 10.96 6.42
CA SER A 78 -22.47 9.83 7.31
C SER A 78 -23.96 9.72 7.61
N GLY A 79 -24.63 8.72 7.02
CA GLY A 79 -25.97 8.29 7.44
C GLY A 79 -27.18 8.80 6.64
N GLN A 80 -27.13 8.89 5.31
CA GLN A 80 -28.38 8.81 4.53
C GLN A 80 -28.72 7.34 4.27
N GLU A 81 -29.38 6.71 5.24
CA GLU A 81 -30.31 5.63 4.94
C GLU A 81 -31.31 6.18 3.93
N SER A 82 -31.21 5.73 2.68
CA SER A 82 -32.22 6.00 1.66
C SER A 82 -33.49 5.23 2.02
N LYS A 83 -34.23 5.70 3.03
CA LYS A 83 -35.65 5.35 3.20
C LYS A 83 -36.42 6.15 2.15
N GLY A 84 -36.51 5.57 0.95
CA GLY A 84 -37.47 6.00 -0.05
C GLY A 84 -38.89 5.74 0.44
N THR A 85 -39.66 6.82 0.61
CA THR A 85 -41.12 6.83 0.56
C THR A 85 -41.63 6.55 -0.85
#